data_AF-A0A1F6EXU6-F1
#
_entry.id   AF-A0A1F6EXU6-F1
#
_cell.length_a   1.000
_cell.length_b   1.000
_cell.length_c   1.000
_cell.angle_alpha   90.00
_cell.angle_beta   90.00
_cell.angle_gamma   90.00
#
_symmetry.space_group_name_H-M   'P 1'
#
loop_
_entity.id
_entity.type
_entity.pdbx_description
1 polymer ?
#
loop_
_entity_poly.entity_id
_entity_poly.type
_entity_poly.pdbx_seq_one_letter_code
_entity_poly.pdbx_strand_id
1 'polypeptide(L)' 'MRDWFALLALASVALVGIVVWNVWAFKTVADGGSIGAPAAKTSSATDQSMLNAVHELLQNRAAEEAKYAMGVYRYTDPSH' A
#
# COMPACT_ATOMS: atom_id res chain seq x y z
N MET A 1 24.85 -35.31 33.95
CA MET A 1 23.48 -34.95 34.40
C MET A 1 23.34 -33.45 34.70
N ARG A 2 24.15 -32.87 35.60
CA ARG A 2 24.06 -31.43 35.99
C ARG A 2 24.13 -30.44 34.82
N ASP A 3 24.99 -30.69 33.85
CA ASP A 3 25.20 -29.76 32.73
C ASP A 3 24.00 -29.70 31.78
N TRP A 4 23.26 -30.80 31.66
CA TRP A 4 22.02 -30.84 30.87
C TRP A 4 20.93 -29.96 31.47
N PHE A 5 20.81 -29.90 32.79
CA PHE A 5 19.85 -29.01 33.45
C PHE A 5 20.23 -27.54 33.28
N ALA A 6 21.52 -27.20 33.31
CA ALA A 6 21.98 -25.85 33.04
C ALA A 6 21.68 -25.42 31.59
N LEU A 7 21.90 -26.32 30.62
CA LEU A 7 21.58 -26.08 29.21
C LEU A 7 20.06 -25.93 29.00
N LEU A 8 19.23 -26.75 29.63
CA LEU A 8 17.78 -26.64 29.56
C LEU A 8 17.27 -25.34 30.18
N ALA A 9 17.84 -24.93 31.32
CA ALA A 9 17.51 -23.66 31.94
C ALA A 9 17.87 -22.48 31.02
N LEU A 10 19.07 -22.48 30.45
CA LEU A 10 19.50 -21.44 29.51
C LEU A 10 18.61 -21.41 28.26
N ALA A 11 18.28 -22.58 27.71
CA ALA A 11 17.39 -22.69 26.55
C ALA A 11 15.98 -22.16 26.88
N SER A 12 15.46 -22.44 28.07
CA SER A 12 14.15 -21.95 28.50
C SER A 12 14.13 -20.43 28.64
N VAL A 13 15.19 -19.83 29.20
CA VAL A 13 15.33 -18.38 29.33
C VAL A 13 15.43 -17.72 27.96
N ALA A 14 16.24 -18.28 27.06
CA ALA A 14 16.34 -17.81 25.68
C ALA A 14 15.00 -17.91 24.96
N LEU A 15 14.27 -19.02 25.12
CA LEU A 15 12.95 -19.22 24.52
C LEU A 15 11.95 -18.16 25.00
N VAL A 16 11.87 -17.93 26.31
CA VAL A 16 10.97 -16.91 26.88
C VAL A 16 11.35 -15.52 26.35
N GLY A 17 12.64 -15.20 26.28
CA GLY A 17 13.11 -13.93 25.72
C GLY A 17 12.69 -13.73 24.26
N ILE A 18 12.83 -14.77 23.43
CA ILE A 18 12.42 -14.75 22.02
C ILE A 18 10.91 -14.55 21.90
N VAL A 19 10.10 -15.26 22.71
CA VAL A 19 8.64 -15.12 22.67
C VAL A 19 8.21 -13.71 23.06
N VAL A 20 8.74 -13.18 24.16
CA VAL A 20 8.44 -11.81 24.62
C VAL A 20 8.84 -10.78 23.56
N TRP A 21 10.03 -10.91 22.99
CA TRP A 21 10.50 -10.03 21.92
C TRP A 21 9.57 -10.05 20.71
N ASN A 22 9.14 -11.24 20.27
CA ASN A 22 8.24 -11.38 19.12
C ASN A 22 6.86 -10.79 19.39
N VAL A 23 6.28 -11.05 20.58
CA VAL A 23 4.97 -10.49 20.95
C VAL A 23 5.04 -8.97 21.01
N TRP A 24 6.09 -8.43 21.63
CA TRP A 24 6.31 -6.97 21.68
C TRP A 24 6.47 -6.39 20.28
N ALA A 25 7.32 -7.00 19.45
CA ALA A 25 7.57 -6.55 18.08
C ALA A 25 6.29 -6.54 17.24
N PHE A 26 5.50 -7.61 17.33
CA PHE A 26 4.22 -7.70 16.65
C PHE A 26 3.25 -6.61 17.13
N LYS A 27 3.14 -6.41 18.45
CA LYS A 27 2.30 -5.35 19.02
C LYS A 27 2.73 -3.97 18.54
N THR A 28 4.03 -3.68 18.55
CA THR A 28 4.58 -2.41 18.07
C THR A 28 4.21 -2.14 16.61
N VAL A 29 4.28 -3.15 15.74
CA VAL A 29 3.90 -3.01 14.33
C VAL A 29 2.38 -2.89 14.17
N ALA A 30 1.59 -3.67 14.91
CA ALA A 30 0.14 -3.62 14.87
C ALA A 30 -0.43 -2.27 15.35
N ASP A 31 0.22 -1.66 16.35
CA ASP A 31 -0.11 -0.33 16.87
C ASP A 31 0.41 0.81 15.96
N GLY A 32 0.97 0.48 14.79
CA GLY A 32 1.43 1.45 13.78
C GLY A 32 2.84 1.98 13.99
N GLY A 33 3.58 1.44 14.96
CA GLY A 33 5.00 1.67 15.13
C GLY A 33 5.84 0.92 14.08
N SER A 34 7.12 1.26 14.01
CA SER A 34 8.09 0.55 13.16
C SER A 34 9.32 0.17 13.98
N ILE A 35 9.90 -0.99 13.68
CA ILE A 35 11.14 -1.45 14.31
C ILE A 35 12.28 -1.12 13.35
N GLY A 36 13.16 -0.19 13.73
CA GLY A 36 14.27 0.28 12.91
C GLY A 36 14.14 1.75 12.50
N ALA A 37 14.98 2.19 11.55
CA ALA A 37 14.86 3.53 10.98
C ALA A 37 13.47 3.68 10.34
N PRO A 38 12.78 4.83 10.52
CA PRO A 38 11.49 5.03 9.88
C PRO A 38 11.67 4.79 8.39
N ALA A 39 10.91 3.85 7.83
CA ALA A 39 10.82 3.71 6.38
C ALA A 39 10.48 5.11 5.87
N ALA A 40 11.35 5.67 5.02
CA ALA A 40 11.08 6.93 4.37
C ALA A 40 9.66 6.83 3.86
N LYS A 41 8.76 7.69 4.36
CA LYS A 41 7.36 7.71 3.95
C LYS A 41 7.38 7.85 2.44
N THR A 42 7.30 6.73 1.72
CA THR A 42 6.78 6.74 0.37
C THR A 42 5.37 7.21 0.63
N SER A 43 5.16 8.50 0.37
CA SER A 43 3.83 9.09 0.38
C SER A 43 2.93 8.05 -0.26
N SER A 44 1.92 7.59 0.50
CA SER A 44 0.84 6.78 -0.04
C SER A 44 0.08 7.69 -1.02
N ALA A 45 0.71 7.96 -2.16
CA ALA A 45 0.26 8.83 -3.21
C ALA A 45 -0.73 8.05 -4.08
N THR A 46 -1.71 7.42 -3.45
CA THR A 46 -3.06 7.56 -3.98
C THR A 46 -3.48 8.99 -3.64
N ASP A 47 -2.80 9.94 -4.27
CA ASP A 47 -3.04 11.35 -4.12
C ASP A 47 -4.47 11.54 -4.63
N GLN A 48 -5.39 12.03 -3.79
CA GLN A 48 -6.78 12.27 -4.21
C GLN A 48 -6.83 13.13 -5.48
N SER A 49 -5.80 13.97 -5.68
CA SER A 49 -5.51 14.70 -6.91
C SER A 49 -5.36 13.80 -8.15
N MET A 50 -4.60 12.70 -8.05
CA MET A 50 -4.46 11.74 -9.15
C MET A 50 -5.77 11.02 -9.47
N LEU A 51 -6.55 10.64 -8.45
CA LEU A 51 -7.87 10.03 -8.66
C LEU A 51 -8.84 11.00 -9.32
N ASN A 52 -8.84 12.27 -8.89
CA ASN A 52 -9.65 13.32 -9.50
C ASN A 52 -9.23 13.59 -10.95
N ALA A 53 -7.93 13.62 -11.25
CA ALA A 53 -7.40 13.81 -12.60
C ALA A 53 -7.81 12.66 -13.54
N VAL A 54 -7.77 11.42 -13.08
CA VAL A 54 -8.25 10.26 -13.85
C VAL A 54 -9.75 10.34 -14.09
N HIS A 55 -10.52 10.74 -13.06
CA HIS A 55 -11.97 10.89 -13.17
C HIS A 55 -12.36 11.96 -14.21
N GLU A 56 -11.71 13.13 -14.16
CA GLU A 56 -11.93 14.23 -15.08
C GLU A 56 -11.57 13.85 -16.53
N LEU A 57 -10.45 13.13 -16.72
CA LEU A 57 -10.04 12.63 -18.03
C LEU A 57 -11.10 11.69 -18.63
N LEU A 58 -11.63 10.76 -17.83
CA LEU A 58 -12.65 9.81 -18.29
C LEU A 58 -13.98 10.51 -18.62
N GLN A 59 -14.39 11.51 -17.83
CA GLN A 59 -15.58 12.30 -18.13
C GLN A 59 -15.43 13.08 -19.44
N ASN A 60 -14.27 13.70 -19.68
CA ASN A 60 -14.01 14.40 -20.93
C ASN A 60 -14.04 13.46 -22.15
N ARG A 61 -13.47 12.25 -22.02
CA ARG A 61 -13.53 11.23 -23.09
C ARG A 61 -14.96 10.77 -23.37
N ALA A 62 -15.74 10.49 -22.32
CA ALA A 62 -17.13 10.09 -22.47
C ALA A 62 -17.99 11.18 -23.12
N ALA A 63 -17.80 12.45 -22.74
CA ALA A 63 -18.48 13.57 -23.35
C ALA A 63 -18.09 13.75 -24.83
N GLU A 64 -16.83 13.51 -25.16
CA GLU A 64 -16.34 13.61 -26.53
C GLU A 64 -16.87 12.48 -27.42
N GLU A 65 -16.86 11.23 -26.94
CA GLU A 65 -17.47 10.09 -27.62
C GLU A 65 -18.98 10.28 -27.85
N ALA A 66 -19.67 10.87 -26.87
CA ALA A 66 -21.08 11.19 -26.99
C ALA A 66 -21.36 12.18 -28.14
N LYS A 67 -20.45 13.13 -28.42
CA LYS A 67 -20.58 14.05 -29.57
C LYS A 67 -20.41 13.32 -30.92
N TYR A 68 -19.51 12.33 -31.00
CA TYR A 68 -19.40 11.49 -32.19
C TYR A 68 -20.65 10.63 -32.39
N ALA A 69 -21.17 10.01 -31.32
CA ALA A 69 -22.37 9.17 -31.38
C ALA A 69 -23.66 9.95 -31.69
N MET A 70 -23.80 11.16 -31.14
CA MET A 70 -24.94 12.05 -31.38
C MET A 70 -24.86 12.80 -32.73
N GLY A 71 -23.81 12.56 -33.53
CA GLY A 71 -23.66 13.18 -34.84
C GLY A 71 -23.42 14.69 -34.80
N VAL A 72 -22.94 15.23 -33.66
CA VAL A 72 -22.55 16.64 -33.53
C VAL A 72 -21.37 16.94 -34.46
N TYR A 73 -20.46 15.97 -34.61
CA TYR A 73 -19.39 16.04 -35.58
C TYR A 73 -19.88 15.51 -36.93
N ARG A 74 -20.15 16.42 -37.86
CA ARG A 74 -20.38 16.11 -39.26
C ARG A 74 -19.05 16.19 -39.99
N TYR A 75 -18.57 15.05 -40.50
CA TYR A 75 -17.39 15.01 -41.35
C TYR A 75 -17.76 15.66 -42.70
N THR A 76 -17.21 16.83 -42.97
CA THR A 76 -17.31 17.46 -44.30
C THR A 76 -16.18 16.89 -45.13
N ASP A 77 -16.51 16.06 -46.12
CA ASP A 77 -15.52 15.59 -47.10
C ASP A 77 -15.02 16.80 -47.91
N PRO A 78 -13.72 17.13 -47.86
CA PRO A 78 -13.18 18.29 -48.56
C PRO A 78 -13.03 18.08 -50.08
N SER A 79 -13.44 16.95 -50.65
CA SER A 79 -13.25 16.65 -52.07
C SER A 79 -14.36 17.11 -53.02
N HIS A 80 -15.24 18.05 -52.62
CA HIS A 80 -16.44 18.41 -53.38
C HIS A 80 -16.57 19.89 -53.72
#